data_AF-A0A956NL48-F1
#
_entry.id   AF-A0A956NL48-F1
#
_cell.length_a   1.000
_cell.length_b   1.000
_cell.length_c   1.000
_cell.angle_alpha   90.00
_cell.angle_beta   90.00
_cell.angle_gamma   90.00
#
_symmetry.space_group_name_H-M   'P 1'
#
loop_
_entity.id
_entity.type
_entity.pdbx_description
1 polymer ?
#
loop_
_entity_poly.entity_id
_entity_poly.type
_entity_poly.pdbx_seq_one_letter_code
_entity_poly.pdbx_strand_id
1 'polypeptide(L)'
;MKKLKHSMKPKTSSNDKKQKTKAQKQEIRPSTVNTLAYQGLFQNGLMQVSPNYFSQTYLLGDVNYQTVGLDDKGAIVEKYSDLINSLDDKTNFQLTIFNQKVNLEKFRKSILYPLQEDGFDAYRDELNRMMDANLEAGENNFSAVKLLSFGKSDQTPKLAFRSLSQIGEYFKSGFSEIDVSLGLLGGEERVNVLADMLRGENHLPFSYEDLTLSGQSTKHFIAPTYLSFKHKNHIELDDRLLQIVYVRDYGMELGDKFIRDLMQSDLEVMISLHAKGSTKSETMTKLRTKKTLMESQ
;
A
#
# COMPACT_ATOMS: atom_id res chain seq x y z
N MET A 1 18.68 -43.87 -70.45
CA MET A 1 19.25 -44.73 -69.39
C MET A 1 20.39 -43.99 -68.69
N LYS A 2 20.47 -44.09 -67.35
CA LYS A 2 21.60 -43.81 -66.41
C LYS A 2 22.06 -42.34 -66.28
N LYS A 3 21.73 -41.61 -65.20
CA LYS A 3 22.22 -41.59 -63.79
C LYS A 3 23.55 -40.83 -63.55
N LEU A 4 23.47 -39.85 -62.62
CA LEU A 4 24.34 -39.59 -61.45
C LEU A 4 25.46 -38.51 -61.44
N LYS A 5 25.46 -37.77 -60.30
CA LYS A 5 26.51 -37.00 -59.56
C LYS A 5 26.63 -35.50 -59.90
N HIS A 6 26.27 -34.50 -59.07
CA HIS A 6 26.46 -34.11 -57.64
C HIS A 6 27.64 -33.13 -57.42
N SER A 7 27.30 -32.04 -56.70
CA SER A 7 28.16 -31.16 -55.89
C SER A 7 28.93 -30.01 -56.57
N MET A 8 28.57 -28.76 -56.26
CA MET A 8 29.25 -27.92 -55.25
C MET A 8 28.69 -26.49 -55.28
N LYS A 9 28.14 -26.03 -54.15
CA LYS A 9 27.87 -24.60 -53.87
C LYS A 9 29.16 -23.95 -53.37
N PRO A 10 29.55 -22.76 -53.85
CA PRO A 10 30.55 -21.95 -53.17
C PRO A 10 29.92 -21.18 -51.99
N LYS A 11 30.53 -21.33 -50.80
CA LYS A 11 30.59 -20.28 -49.76
C LYS A 11 31.56 -19.20 -50.31
N THR A 12 31.47 -17.89 -50.11
CA THR A 12 31.30 -17.07 -48.90
C THR A 12 31.20 -15.61 -49.35
N SER A 13 30.36 -14.79 -48.72
CA SER A 13 30.83 -13.54 -48.10
C SER A 13 29.78 -13.07 -47.08
N SER A 14 30.18 -13.24 -45.84
CA SER A 14 29.53 -12.81 -44.62
C SER A 14 29.79 -11.31 -44.41
N ASN A 15 28.74 -10.50 -44.49
CA ASN A 15 28.51 -9.32 -43.65
C ASN A 15 27.33 -8.56 -44.25
N ASP A 16 26.12 -8.91 -43.86
CA ASP A 16 25.08 -7.90 -43.67
C ASP A 16 23.85 -8.51 -43.02
N LYS A 17 23.20 -7.73 -42.16
CA LYS A 17 21.95 -8.03 -41.44
C LYS A 17 22.08 -8.84 -40.15
N LYS A 18 22.92 -8.35 -39.24
CA LYS A 18 22.58 -8.30 -37.81
C LYS A 18 22.38 -6.84 -37.38
N GLN A 19 21.35 -6.19 -37.92
CA GLN A 19 20.75 -5.03 -37.25
C GLN A 19 19.99 -5.55 -36.03
N LYS A 20 20.73 -5.79 -34.94
CA LYS A 20 20.15 -5.82 -33.61
C LYS A 20 19.69 -4.40 -33.32
N THR A 21 18.38 -4.19 -33.28
CA THR A 21 17.72 -3.04 -32.68
C THR A 21 18.22 -2.90 -31.24
N LYS A 22 19.29 -2.12 -31.04
CA LYS A 22 19.62 -1.55 -29.74
C LYS A 22 18.48 -0.57 -29.44
N ALA A 23 17.49 -1.00 -28.68
CA ALA A 23 16.61 -0.06 -27.98
C ALA A 23 17.53 0.90 -27.23
N GLN A 24 17.53 2.17 -27.64
CA GLN A 24 18.19 3.23 -26.89
C GLN A 24 17.59 3.19 -25.49
N LYS A 25 18.35 2.66 -24.51
CA LYS A 25 18.07 2.90 -23.10
C LYS A 25 18.15 4.42 -22.96
N GLN A 26 17.00 5.09 -22.93
CA GLN A 26 16.94 6.48 -22.49
C GLN A 26 17.64 6.52 -21.13
N GLU A 27 18.71 7.32 -21.02
CA GLU A 27 19.36 7.57 -19.74
C GLU A 27 18.37 8.35 -18.88
N ILE A 28 17.59 7.63 -18.10
CA ILE A 28 16.66 8.21 -17.13
C ILE A 28 17.52 8.94 -16.10
N ARG A 29 17.42 10.27 -16.07
CA ARG A 29 18.13 11.08 -15.06
C ARG A 29 17.63 10.70 -13.67
N PRO A 30 18.51 10.60 -12.67
CA PRO A 30 18.10 10.40 -11.29
C PRO A 30 17.14 11.50 -10.86
N SER A 31 15.96 11.11 -10.37
CA SER A 31 14.97 12.00 -9.76
C SER A 31 14.19 11.22 -8.71
N THR A 32 13.66 11.91 -7.70
CA THR A 32 12.79 11.30 -6.68
C THR A 32 11.50 10.75 -7.32
N VAL A 33 10.98 11.39 -8.36
CA VAL A 33 9.84 10.92 -9.16
C VAL A 33 10.10 9.54 -9.77
N ASN A 34 11.34 9.28 -10.21
CA ASN A 34 11.71 8.00 -10.82
C ASN A 34 11.88 6.86 -9.81
N THR A 35 11.91 7.14 -8.50
CA THR A 35 11.97 6.09 -7.47
C THR A 35 10.61 5.47 -7.18
N LEU A 36 9.51 6.11 -7.60
CA LEU A 36 8.15 5.57 -7.49
C LEU A 36 7.87 4.54 -8.59
N ALA A 37 7.72 3.28 -8.16
CA ALA A 37 7.59 2.12 -9.05
C ALA A 37 6.13 1.82 -9.45
N TYR A 38 5.50 2.73 -10.21
CA TYR A 38 4.24 2.46 -10.92
C TYR A 38 4.20 3.20 -12.27
N GLN A 39 3.26 2.88 -13.16
CA GLN A 39 3.12 3.52 -14.48
C GLN A 39 2.07 4.64 -14.46
N GLY A 40 0.91 4.38 -13.86
CA GLY A 40 -0.17 5.35 -13.76
C GLY A 40 -1.14 5.03 -12.64
N LEU A 41 -1.85 6.05 -12.17
CA LEU A 41 -2.94 5.95 -11.22
C LEU A 41 -4.16 6.63 -11.86
N PHE A 42 -5.26 5.88 -11.96
CA PHE A 42 -6.50 6.33 -12.56
C PHE A 42 -7.41 6.96 -11.50
N GLN A 43 -8.33 7.83 -11.94
CA GLN A 43 -9.30 8.52 -11.06
C GLN A 43 -10.14 7.57 -10.20
N ASN A 44 -10.44 6.37 -10.71
CA ASN A 44 -11.19 5.34 -10.00
C ASN A 44 -10.34 4.54 -8.97
N GLY A 45 -9.12 4.98 -8.67
CA GLY A 45 -8.25 4.35 -7.67
C GLY A 45 -7.40 3.18 -8.19
N LEU A 46 -7.64 2.70 -9.42
CA LEU A 46 -6.83 1.65 -10.03
C LEU A 46 -5.41 2.17 -10.28
N MET A 47 -4.40 1.46 -9.80
CA MET A 47 -3.00 1.76 -10.09
C MET A 47 -2.43 0.70 -11.02
N GLN A 48 -1.88 1.13 -12.15
CA GLN A 48 -1.09 0.29 -13.03
C GLN A 48 0.36 0.35 -12.55
N VAL A 49 0.85 -0.74 -11.97
CA VAL A 49 2.23 -0.85 -11.43
C VAL A 49 3.21 -1.20 -12.55
N SER A 50 2.79 -2.12 -13.43
CA SER A 50 3.53 -2.55 -14.62
C SER A 50 2.53 -2.81 -15.76
N PRO A 51 2.97 -3.06 -17.02
CA PRO A 51 2.06 -3.16 -18.16
C PRO A 51 0.88 -4.09 -17.94
N ASN A 52 1.11 -5.22 -17.26
CA ASN A 52 0.12 -6.26 -17.01
C ASN A 52 -0.13 -6.50 -15.51
N TYR A 53 0.18 -5.54 -14.62
CA TYR A 53 -0.04 -5.69 -13.18
C TYR A 53 -0.69 -4.45 -12.60
N PHE A 54 -1.80 -4.66 -11.91
CA PHE A 54 -2.65 -3.61 -11.38
C PHE A 54 -2.91 -3.83 -9.89
N SER A 55 -3.26 -2.75 -9.19
CA SER A 55 -3.68 -2.83 -7.80
C SER A 55 -4.80 -1.86 -7.46
N GLN A 56 -5.61 -2.24 -6.47
CA GLN A 56 -6.58 -1.38 -5.79
C GLN A 56 -6.26 -1.38 -4.30
N THR A 57 -6.52 -0.25 -3.66
CA THR A 57 -6.30 -0.06 -2.22
C THR A 57 -7.60 0.39 -1.59
N TYR A 58 -7.88 -0.11 -0.40
CA TYR A 58 -9.07 0.13 0.38
C TYR A 58 -8.68 0.64 1.76
N LEU A 59 -9.40 1.64 2.26
CA LEU A 59 -9.32 2.09 3.64
C LEU A 59 -10.08 1.09 4.53
N LEU A 60 -9.38 0.54 5.51
CA LEU A 60 -9.94 -0.36 6.51
C LEU A 60 -10.33 0.44 7.76
N GLY A 61 -11.58 0.32 8.16
CA GLY A 61 -12.11 0.95 9.37
C GLY A 61 -11.55 0.33 10.65
N ASP A 62 -11.76 1.05 11.75
CA ASP A 62 -11.39 0.57 13.08
C ASP A 62 -12.40 -0.45 13.61
N VAL A 63 -11.88 -1.38 14.40
CA VAL A 63 -12.66 -2.37 15.14
C VAL A 63 -12.38 -2.14 16.61
N ASN A 64 -13.43 -2.05 17.43
CA ASN A 64 -13.29 -1.99 18.89
C ASN A 64 -12.91 -3.37 19.47
N TYR A 65 -11.77 -3.91 19.04
CA TYR A 65 -11.28 -5.24 19.43
C TYR A 65 -11.04 -5.35 20.94
N GLN A 66 -10.83 -4.24 21.66
CA GLN A 66 -10.52 -4.28 23.10
C GLN A 66 -11.74 -4.55 23.98
N THR A 67 -12.89 -3.98 23.63
CA THR A 67 -14.11 -3.99 24.45
C THR A 67 -15.06 -5.13 24.11
N VAL A 68 -14.82 -5.83 22.99
CA VAL A 68 -15.60 -7.00 22.58
C VAL A 68 -15.25 -8.24 23.43
N GLY A 69 -16.25 -9.12 23.60
CA GLY A 69 -16.11 -10.37 24.35
C GLY A 69 -15.08 -11.32 23.71
N LEU A 70 -14.62 -12.32 24.46
CA LEU A 70 -13.65 -13.31 23.95
C LEU A 70 -14.19 -14.08 22.74
N ASP A 71 -15.49 -14.38 22.73
CA ASP A 71 -16.15 -15.09 21.62
C ASP A 71 -16.18 -14.24 20.34
N ASP A 72 -16.49 -12.95 20.48
CA ASP A 72 -16.49 -11.98 19.38
C ASP A 72 -15.06 -11.76 18.82
N LYS A 73 -14.04 -11.75 19.70
CA LYS A 73 -12.62 -11.70 19.28
C LYS A 73 -12.24 -12.90 18.43
N GLY A 74 -12.73 -14.10 18.79
CA GLY A 74 -12.54 -15.32 18.01
C GLY A 74 -13.18 -15.22 16.63
N ALA A 75 -14.44 -14.77 16.58
CA ALA A 75 -15.18 -14.60 15.33
C ALA A 75 -14.51 -13.59 14.37
N ILE A 76 -13.97 -12.48 14.89
CA ILE A 76 -13.23 -11.49 14.09
C ILE A 76 -11.99 -12.12 13.46
N VAL A 77 -11.21 -12.88 14.24
CA VAL A 77 -9.97 -13.52 13.76
C VAL A 77 -10.26 -14.61 12.74
N GLU A 78 -11.28 -15.44 13.00
CA GLU A 78 -11.71 -16.49 12.08
C GLU A 78 -12.20 -15.89 10.75
N LYS A 79 -13.06 -14.88 10.81
CA LYS A 79 -13.57 -14.21 9.60
C LYS A 79 -12.45 -13.56 8.79
N TYR A 80 -11.51 -12.89 9.46
CA TYR A 80 -10.35 -12.29 8.80
C TYR A 80 -9.46 -13.35 8.14
N SER A 81 -9.21 -14.47 8.82
CA SER A 81 -8.45 -15.61 8.30
C SER A 81 -9.14 -16.21 7.06
N ASP A 82 -10.44 -16.43 7.13
CA ASP A 82 -11.23 -16.97 6.02
C ASP A 82 -11.19 -16.09 4.78
N LEU A 83 -11.32 -14.77 4.96
CA LEU A 83 -11.20 -13.80 3.86
C LEU A 83 -9.82 -13.86 3.20
N ILE A 84 -8.74 -13.90 3.98
CA ILE A 84 -7.39 -14.01 3.40
C ILE A 84 -7.21 -15.36 2.69
N ASN A 85 -7.72 -16.44 3.27
CA ASN A 85 -7.61 -17.79 2.71
C ASN A 85 -8.47 -17.99 1.46
N SER A 86 -9.46 -17.14 1.20
CA SER A 86 -10.27 -17.18 0.00
C SER A 86 -9.56 -16.62 -1.24
N LEU A 87 -8.42 -15.94 -1.07
CA LEU A 87 -7.67 -15.35 -2.17
C LEU A 87 -6.99 -16.42 -3.02
N ASP A 88 -7.02 -16.23 -4.34
CA ASP A 88 -6.29 -17.10 -5.25
C ASP A 88 -4.77 -16.87 -5.18
N ASP A 89 -4.01 -17.86 -5.66
CA ASP A 89 -2.53 -17.82 -5.72
C ASP A 89 -1.97 -16.70 -6.61
N LYS A 90 -2.82 -16.07 -7.43
CA LYS A 90 -2.46 -14.96 -8.33
C LYS A 90 -2.76 -13.59 -7.75
N THR A 91 -3.41 -13.51 -6.58
CA THR A 91 -3.73 -12.25 -5.92
C THR A 91 -2.70 -11.99 -4.82
N ASN A 92 -2.05 -10.85 -4.93
CA ASN A 92 -1.20 -10.32 -3.89
C ASN A 92 -2.05 -9.56 -2.89
N PHE A 93 -1.91 -9.90 -1.61
CA PHE A 93 -2.52 -9.19 -0.50
C PHE A 93 -1.44 -8.38 0.22
N GLN A 94 -1.80 -7.17 0.61
CA GLN A 94 -0.97 -6.32 1.44
C GLN A 94 -1.84 -5.58 2.45
N LEU A 95 -1.51 -5.72 3.73
CA LEU A 95 -1.99 -4.85 4.79
C LEU A 95 -0.90 -3.80 5.06
N THR A 96 -1.26 -2.53 5.04
CA THR A 96 -0.39 -1.44 5.45
C THR A 96 -1.03 -0.71 6.62
N ILE A 97 -0.29 -0.54 7.70
CA ILE A 97 -0.68 0.27 8.85
C ILE A 97 0.31 1.41 8.91
N PHE A 98 -0.19 2.63 8.83
CA PHE A 98 0.60 3.85 8.90
C PHE A 98 0.22 4.61 10.16
N ASN A 99 1.10 4.55 11.16
CA ASN A 99 0.99 5.32 12.39
C ASN A 99 1.71 6.65 12.20
N GLN A 100 0.96 7.73 12.07
CA GLN A 100 1.53 9.06 11.86
C GLN A 100 1.22 9.96 13.04
N LYS A 101 2.12 10.93 13.28
CA LYS A 101 1.89 11.90 14.32
C LYS A 101 0.80 12.87 13.87
N VAL A 102 -0.24 13.02 14.67
CA VAL A 102 -1.34 13.95 14.38
C VAL A 102 -0.80 15.37 14.47
N ASN A 103 -0.97 16.15 13.40
CA ASN A 103 -0.80 17.58 13.48
C ASN A 103 -1.95 18.18 14.28
N LEU A 104 -1.69 18.46 15.57
CA LEU A 104 -2.68 18.99 16.52
C LEU A 104 -3.38 20.25 15.99
N GLU A 105 -2.68 21.12 15.25
CA GLU A 105 -3.28 22.34 14.70
C GLU A 105 -4.27 22.05 13.57
N LYS A 106 -3.95 21.09 12.69
CA LYS A 106 -4.86 20.65 11.61
C LYS A 106 -6.04 19.88 12.20
N PHE A 107 -5.78 19.02 13.19
CA PHE A 107 -6.81 18.25 13.88
C PHE A 107 -7.78 19.17 14.63
N ARG A 108 -7.26 20.15 15.38
CA ARG A 108 -8.03 21.22 16.03
C ARG A 108 -8.98 21.87 15.03
N LYS A 109 -8.48 22.36 13.89
CA LYS A 109 -9.35 22.96 12.84
C LYS A 109 -10.42 22.01 12.29
N SER A 110 -10.20 20.70 12.30
CA SER A 110 -11.15 19.72 11.77
C SER A 110 -12.27 19.35 12.74
N ILE A 111 -12.04 19.47 14.05
CA ILE A 111 -13.02 19.07 15.08
C ILE A 111 -13.76 20.26 15.68
N LEU A 112 -13.14 21.45 15.67
CA LEU A 112 -13.74 22.64 16.28
C LEU A 112 -14.97 23.09 15.48
N TYR A 113 -16.03 23.45 16.20
CA TYR A 113 -17.23 23.98 15.60
C TYR A 113 -16.96 25.39 15.06
N PRO A 114 -17.22 25.66 13.76
CA PRO A 114 -17.10 27.00 13.22
C PRO A 114 -18.19 27.89 13.81
N LEU A 115 -17.85 29.14 14.11
CA LEU A 115 -18.82 30.16 14.49
C LEU A 115 -19.73 30.47 13.28
N GLN A 116 -21.03 30.61 13.52
CA GLN A 116 -22.04 30.75 12.47
C GLN A 116 -22.85 32.04 12.60
N GLU A 117 -22.58 32.86 13.62
CA GLU A 117 -23.28 34.13 13.90
C GLU A 117 -24.81 33.98 14.01
N ASP A 118 -25.28 32.78 14.37
CA ASP A 118 -26.69 32.41 14.44
C ASP A 118 -27.28 32.52 15.87
N GLY A 119 -26.51 33.08 16.80
CA GLY A 119 -26.87 33.23 18.21
C GLY A 119 -26.49 32.04 19.10
N PHE A 120 -25.98 30.94 18.55
CA PHE A 120 -25.52 29.78 19.34
C PHE A 120 -23.99 29.72 19.53
N ASP A 121 -23.27 30.73 19.06
CA ASP A 121 -21.81 30.77 19.10
C ASP A 121 -21.21 30.71 20.51
N ALA A 122 -21.90 31.22 21.53
CA ALA A 122 -21.48 31.09 22.92
C ALA A 122 -21.37 29.61 23.38
N TYR A 123 -22.28 28.74 22.89
CA TYR A 123 -22.23 27.30 23.17
C TYR A 123 -21.13 26.61 22.36
N ARG A 124 -20.92 27.02 21.11
CA ARG A 124 -19.82 26.51 20.27
C ARG A 124 -18.46 26.84 20.89
N ASP A 125 -18.29 28.05 21.41
CA ASP A 125 -17.08 28.47 22.12
C ASP A 125 -16.82 27.65 23.38
N GLU A 126 -17.85 27.36 24.18
CA GLU A 126 -17.72 26.52 25.36
C GLU A 126 -17.32 25.08 25.00
N LEU A 127 -17.97 24.49 23.99
CA LEU A 127 -17.62 23.17 23.48
C LEU A 127 -16.20 23.12 22.91
N ASN A 128 -15.81 24.13 22.14
CA ASN A 128 -14.47 24.26 21.58
C ASN A 128 -13.41 24.34 22.70
N ARG A 129 -13.66 25.11 23.77
CA ARG A 129 -12.76 25.15 24.95
C ARG A 129 -12.61 23.79 25.63
N MET A 130 -13.70 23.03 25.76
CA MET A 130 -13.63 21.68 26.34
C MET A 130 -12.85 20.72 25.43
N MET A 131 -13.04 20.81 24.11
CA MET A 131 -12.26 20.04 23.14
C MET A 131 -10.77 20.39 23.22
N ASP A 132 -10.43 21.67 23.29
CA ASP A 132 -9.04 22.14 23.41
C ASP A 132 -8.36 21.63 24.69
N ALA A 133 -9.05 21.69 25.84
CA ALA A 133 -8.50 21.17 27.09
C ALA A 133 -8.20 19.66 27.01
N ASN A 134 -9.05 18.89 26.32
CA ASN A 134 -8.83 17.46 26.10
C ASN A 134 -7.69 17.17 25.11
N LEU A 135 -7.51 18.01 24.08
CA LEU A 135 -6.38 17.92 23.17
C LEU A 135 -5.05 18.19 23.88
N GLU A 136 -5.01 19.18 24.76
CA GLU A 136 -3.83 19.56 25.52
C GLU A 136 -3.45 18.53 26.61
N ALA A 137 -4.42 17.74 27.09
CA ALA A 137 -4.21 16.66 28.04
C ALA A 137 -3.45 15.45 27.47
N GLY A 138 -3.23 15.39 26.15
CA GLY A 138 -2.09 14.68 25.56
C GLY A 138 -2.18 13.16 25.41
N GLU A 139 -3.39 12.56 25.32
CA GLU A 139 -3.50 11.10 25.15
C GLU A 139 -3.45 10.59 23.70
N ASN A 140 -3.58 11.44 22.67
CA ASN A 140 -3.73 10.97 21.26
C ASN A 140 -2.88 11.76 20.25
N ASN A 141 -1.56 11.67 20.36
CA ASN A 141 -0.65 12.32 19.41
C ASN A 141 -0.43 11.51 18.11
N PHE A 142 -1.02 10.33 17.97
CA PHE A 142 -0.86 9.46 16.81
C PHE A 142 -2.20 9.00 16.25
N SER A 143 -2.26 8.88 14.92
CA SER A 143 -3.40 8.34 14.19
C SER A 143 -2.93 7.22 13.26
N ALA A 144 -3.67 6.11 13.28
CA ALA A 144 -3.34 4.92 12.52
C ALA A 144 -4.26 4.81 11.29
N VAL A 145 -3.68 4.96 10.09
CA VAL A 145 -4.38 4.68 8.84
C VAL A 145 -4.12 3.23 8.44
N LYS A 146 -5.18 2.44 8.24
CA LYS A 146 -5.09 1.03 7.86
C LYS A 146 -5.57 0.86 6.42
N LEU A 147 -4.75 0.21 5.60
CA LEU A 147 -5.01 0.03 4.17
C LEU A 147 -4.90 -1.44 3.79
N LEU A 148 -5.87 -1.92 3.04
CA LEU A 148 -5.81 -3.22 2.37
C LEU A 148 -5.59 -3.01 0.87
N SER A 149 -4.53 -3.59 0.33
CA SER A 149 -4.23 -3.52 -1.10
C SER A 149 -4.25 -4.90 -1.73
N PHE A 150 -4.97 -5.01 -2.84
CA PHE A 150 -5.01 -6.19 -3.69
C PHE A 150 -4.31 -5.89 -4.99
N GLY A 151 -3.44 -6.80 -5.42
CA GLY A 151 -2.72 -6.67 -6.68
C GLY A 151 -2.81 -7.93 -7.52
N LYS A 152 -3.07 -7.79 -8.81
CA LYS A 152 -3.26 -8.92 -9.73
C LYS A 152 -2.72 -8.60 -11.12
N SER A 153 -2.26 -9.65 -11.81
CA SER A 153 -1.90 -9.55 -13.21
C SER A 153 -3.14 -9.67 -14.10
N ASP A 154 -3.32 -8.71 -15.01
CA ASP A 154 -4.46 -8.65 -15.92
C ASP A 154 -4.04 -8.05 -17.28
N GLN A 155 -4.81 -8.34 -18.33
CA GLN A 155 -4.46 -7.92 -19.70
C GLN A 155 -4.83 -6.47 -20.00
N THR A 156 -5.88 -5.95 -19.37
CA THR A 156 -6.38 -4.60 -19.62
C THR A 156 -6.80 -3.93 -18.31
N PRO A 157 -6.70 -2.59 -18.20
CA PRO A 157 -7.16 -1.86 -17.03
C PRO A 157 -8.63 -2.13 -16.69
N LYS A 158 -9.48 -2.30 -17.70
CA LYS A 158 -10.92 -2.58 -17.52
C LYS A 158 -11.17 -3.95 -16.88
N LEU A 159 -10.45 -4.98 -17.32
CA LEU A 159 -10.55 -6.31 -16.72
C LEU A 159 -9.98 -6.31 -15.30
N ALA A 160 -8.84 -5.66 -15.10
CA ALA A 160 -8.20 -5.51 -13.80
C ALA A 160 -9.11 -4.79 -12.78
N PHE A 161 -9.75 -3.70 -13.18
CA PHE A 161 -10.69 -2.99 -12.31
C PHE A 161 -11.87 -3.88 -11.91
N ARG A 162 -12.42 -4.66 -12.85
CA ARG A 162 -13.53 -5.57 -12.56
C ARG A 162 -13.11 -6.69 -11.60
N SER A 163 -11.98 -7.33 -11.86
CA SER A 163 -11.48 -8.46 -11.07
C SER A 163 -11.13 -8.03 -9.64
N LEU A 164 -10.39 -6.92 -9.49
CA LEU A 164 -10.02 -6.38 -8.19
C LEU A 164 -11.24 -5.83 -7.43
N SER A 165 -12.18 -5.16 -8.11
CA SER A 165 -13.39 -4.67 -7.46
C SER A 165 -14.28 -5.81 -6.94
N GLN A 166 -14.32 -6.95 -7.64
CA GLN A 166 -15.02 -8.14 -7.15
C GLN A 166 -14.40 -8.70 -5.87
N ILE A 167 -13.06 -8.71 -5.78
CA ILE A 167 -12.35 -9.10 -4.56
C ILE A 167 -12.66 -8.11 -3.44
N GLY A 168 -12.57 -6.81 -3.72
CA GLY A 168 -12.89 -5.77 -2.76
C GLY A 168 -14.32 -5.84 -2.21
N GLU A 169 -15.32 -6.08 -3.06
CA GLU A 169 -16.72 -6.22 -2.62
C GLU A 169 -16.92 -7.47 -1.75
N TYR A 170 -16.25 -8.58 -2.09
CA TYR A 170 -16.27 -9.78 -1.25
C TYR A 170 -15.67 -9.51 0.14
N PHE A 171 -14.51 -8.84 0.21
CA PHE A 171 -13.90 -8.45 1.48
C PHE A 171 -14.77 -7.46 2.24
N LYS A 172 -15.35 -6.47 1.56
CA LYS A 172 -16.25 -5.47 2.16
C LYS A 172 -17.46 -6.14 2.79
N SER A 173 -18.09 -7.09 2.10
CA SER A 173 -19.20 -7.87 2.65
C SER A 173 -18.75 -8.66 3.89
N GLY A 174 -17.61 -9.36 3.82
CA GLY A 174 -17.14 -10.15 4.96
C GLY A 174 -16.74 -9.32 6.18
N PHE A 175 -16.16 -8.13 5.96
CA PHE A 175 -15.85 -7.18 7.03
C PHE A 175 -17.10 -6.53 7.63
N SER A 176 -18.15 -6.29 6.84
CA SER A 176 -19.40 -5.74 7.35
C SER A 176 -20.11 -6.68 8.34
N GLU A 177 -19.90 -8.00 8.24
CA GLU A 177 -20.44 -8.99 9.20
C GLU A 177 -19.80 -8.89 10.59
N ILE A 178 -18.63 -8.26 10.69
CA ILE A 178 -17.90 -8.02 11.94
C ILE A 178 -17.80 -6.52 12.27
N ASP A 179 -18.73 -5.72 11.74
CA ASP A 179 -18.85 -4.27 11.93
C ASP A 179 -17.60 -3.47 11.51
N VAL A 180 -16.85 -3.98 10.54
CA VAL A 180 -15.66 -3.32 10.00
C VAL A 180 -15.98 -2.72 8.63
N SER A 181 -15.69 -1.42 8.47
CA SER A 181 -15.88 -0.75 7.18
C SER A 181 -14.69 -1.01 6.25
N LEU A 182 -14.97 -1.15 4.95
CA LEU A 182 -13.95 -1.21 3.91
C LEU A 182 -14.37 -0.31 2.74
N GLY A 183 -13.63 0.77 2.53
CA GLY A 183 -13.89 1.76 1.48
C GLY A 183 -12.84 1.72 0.39
N LEU A 184 -13.22 1.66 -0.89
CA LEU A 184 -12.27 1.76 -2.00
C LEU A 184 -11.68 3.18 -2.03
N LEU A 185 -10.36 3.30 -2.05
CA LEU A 185 -9.71 4.59 -2.26
C LEU A 185 -9.79 5.01 -3.72
N GLY A 186 -10.36 6.18 -3.97
CA GLY A 186 -10.30 6.86 -5.25
C GLY A 186 -8.86 7.26 -5.62
N GLY A 187 -8.68 7.73 -6.85
CA GLY A 187 -7.36 8.12 -7.34
C GLY A 187 -6.74 9.25 -6.54
N GLU A 188 -7.54 10.25 -6.13
CA GLU A 188 -7.07 11.41 -5.36
C GLU A 188 -6.70 11.03 -3.93
N GLU A 189 -7.60 10.32 -3.24
CA GLU A 189 -7.38 9.81 -1.89
C GLU A 189 -6.11 8.95 -1.84
N ARG A 190 -5.90 8.09 -2.85
CA ARG A 190 -4.72 7.24 -2.93
C ARG A 190 -3.43 8.04 -3.19
N VAL A 191 -3.47 9.13 -3.97
CA VAL A 191 -2.32 10.05 -4.10
C VAL A 191 -2.01 10.70 -2.77
N ASN A 192 -3.03 11.26 -2.10
CA ASN A 192 -2.86 11.97 -0.84
C ASN A 192 -2.29 11.05 0.24
N VAL A 193 -2.84 9.84 0.42
CA VAL A 193 -2.32 8.87 1.41
C VAL A 193 -0.85 8.47 1.13
N LEU A 194 -0.47 8.31 -0.14
CA LEU A 194 0.93 8.02 -0.49
C LEU A 194 1.85 9.22 -0.30
N ALA A 195 1.34 10.43 -0.52
CA ALA A 195 2.05 11.67 -0.25
C ALA A 195 2.21 11.90 1.26
N ASP A 196 1.21 11.59 2.09
CA ASP A 196 1.34 11.62 3.56
C ASP A 196 2.49 10.71 4.03
N MET A 197 2.57 9.49 3.47
CA MET A 197 3.65 8.55 3.80
C MET A 197 5.05 9.07 3.43
N LEU A 198 5.20 9.72 2.27
CA LEU A 198 6.53 10.10 1.75
C LEU A 198 6.94 11.55 2.01
N ARG A 199 5.98 12.46 2.20
CA ARG A 199 6.18 13.91 2.40
C ARG A 199 5.67 14.40 3.75
N GLY A 200 4.91 13.58 4.49
CA GLY A 200 4.22 13.98 5.70
C GLY A 200 3.00 14.86 5.41
N GLU A 201 2.26 15.28 6.44
CA GLU A 201 0.98 15.98 6.29
C GLU A 201 1.06 17.41 5.69
N ASN A 202 2.26 17.89 5.37
CA ASN A 202 2.53 19.27 4.92
C ASN A 202 2.39 19.47 3.40
N HIS A 203 1.94 18.46 2.66
CA HIS A 203 1.69 18.62 1.22
C HIS A 203 0.29 19.20 0.95
N LEU A 204 0.14 19.86 -0.21
CA LEU A 204 -1.16 20.30 -0.68
C LEU A 204 -2.01 19.08 -1.09
N PRO A 205 -3.33 19.09 -0.81
CA PRO A 205 -4.24 18.07 -1.33
C PRO A 205 -4.17 18.03 -2.86
N PHE A 206 -4.02 16.83 -3.40
CA PHE A 206 -3.99 16.59 -4.84
C PHE A 206 -5.41 16.52 -5.42
N SER A 207 -5.61 17.21 -6.55
CA SER A 207 -6.74 17.01 -7.46
C SER A 207 -6.27 16.65 -8.86
N TYR A 208 -7.03 15.84 -9.60
CA TYR A 208 -6.70 15.55 -11.01
C TYR A 208 -6.77 16.80 -11.90
N GLU A 209 -7.50 17.84 -11.50
CA GLU A 209 -7.55 19.12 -12.21
C GLU A 209 -6.16 19.76 -12.29
N ASP A 210 -5.35 19.62 -11.23
CA ASP A 210 -3.98 20.16 -11.16
C ASP A 210 -3.02 19.53 -12.19
N LEU A 211 -3.28 18.28 -12.60
CA LEU A 211 -2.47 17.61 -13.63
C LEU A 211 -2.66 18.24 -15.01
N THR A 212 -3.89 18.62 -15.33
CA THR A 212 -4.24 19.18 -16.65
C THR A 212 -3.54 20.51 -16.92
N LEU A 213 -3.29 21.28 -15.86
CA LEU A 213 -2.66 22.60 -15.92
C LEU A 213 -1.13 22.53 -15.89
N SER A 214 -0.57 21.53 -15.21
CA SER A 214 0.86 21.47 -14.89
C SER A 214 1.69 20.58 -15.83
N GLY A 215 1.06 19.68 -16.60
CA GLY A 215 1.75 18.66 -17.39
C GLY A 215 2.51 17.63 -16.54
N GLN A 216 2.27 17.62 -15.22
CA GLN A 216 2.86 16.69 -14.29
C GLN A 216 2.09 15.36 -14.28
N SER A 217 2.66 14.36 -13.61
CA SER A 217 1.99 13.09 -13.32
C SER A 217 1.74 12.96 -11.82
N THR A 218 0.85 12.05 -11.41
CA THR A 218 0.57 11.76 -9.99
C THR A 218 1.85 11.49 -9.17
N LYS A 219 2.91 10.98 -9.81
CA LYS A 219 4.20 10.75 -9.15
C LYS A 219 4.85 12.01 -8.60
N HIS A 220 4.64 13.16 -9.25
CA HIS A 220 5.24 14.43 -8.82
C HIS A 220 4.61 14.94 -7.53
N PHE A 221 3.35 14.58 -7.28
CA PHE A 221 2.64 14.94 -6.05
C PHE A 221 2.99 14.01 -4.89
N ILE A 222 3.32 12.74 -5.19
CA ILE A 222 3.70 11.73 -4.20
C ILE A 222 5.18 11.81 -3.82
N ALA A 223 6.06 12.07 -4.79
CA ALA A 223 7.50 11.97 -4.58
C ALA A 223 8.01 13.01 -3.57
N PRO A 224 8.94 12.64 -2.68
CA PRO A 224 9.60 13.58 -1.79
C PRO A 224 10.46 14.58 -2.58
N THR A 225 10.81 15.69 -1.94
CA THR A 225 11.68 16.71 -2.55
C THR A 225 13.12 16.21 -2.58
N TYR A 226 13.56 15.51 -1.54
CA TYR A 226 14.89 14.96 -1.37
C TYR A 226 14.81 13.49 -0.93
N LEU A 227 15.64 12.65 -1.55
CA LEU A 227 15.79 11.23 -1.22
C LEU A 227 17.25 10.81 -1.40
N SER A 228 17.87 10.29 -0.34
CA SER A 228 19.28 9.91 -0.35
C SER A 228 19.52 8.57 0.34
N PHE A 229 20.28 7.73 -0.36
CA PHE A 229 20.69 6.39 0.07
C PHE A 229 22.19 6.33 0.40
N LYS A 230 22.81 7.48 0.73
CA LYS A 230 24.25 7.56 1.02
C LYS A 230 24.64 6.74 2.25
N HIS A 231 23.73 6.66 3.22
CA HIS A 231 23.95 5.95 4.46
C HIS A 231 23.44 4.50 4.37
N LYS A 232 24.15 3.56 4.99
CA LYS A 232 23.80 2.13 4.95
C LYS A 232 22.69 1.75 5.94
N ASN A 233 22.54 2.54 7.01
CA ASN A 233 21.64 2.24 8.13
C ASN A 233 20.31 2.99 8.06
N HIS A 234 20.22 4.06 7.27
CA HIS A 234 19.02 4.86 7.11
C HIS A 234 18.96 5.50 5.73
N ILE A 235 17.77 5.94 5.35
CA ILE A 235 17.46 6.69 4.14
C ILE A 235 17.09 8.09 4.60
N GLU A 236 17.66 9.11 3.97
CA GLU A 236 17.24 10.50 4.19
C GLU A 236 16.06 10.79 3.25
N LEU A 237 14.94 11.21 3.82
CA LEU A 237 13.68 11.50 3.13
C LEU A 237 13.22 12.89 3.55
N ASP A 238 13.45 13.89 2.70
CA ASP A 238 13.28 15.31 3.05
C ASP A 238 14.05 15.66 4.35
N ASP A 239 13.35 16.05 5.41
CA ASP A 239 13.88 16.36 6.74
C ASP A 239 13.81 15.18 7.72
N ARG A 240 13.41 13.99 7.24
CA ARG A 240 13.19 12.78 8.05
C ARG A 240 14.23 11.70 7.76
N LEU A 241 14.46 10.86 8.77
CA LEU A 241 15.31 9.68 8.65
C LEU A 241 14.42 8.44 8.66
N LEU A 242 14.49 7.64 7.60
CA LEU A 242 13.74 6.39 7.46
C LEU A 242 14.68 5.20 7.68
N GLN A 243 14.29 4.27 8.55
CA GLN A 243 14.95 2.99 8.70
C GLN A 243 13.98 1.86 8.35
N ILE A 244 14.42 0.94 7.49
CA ILE A 244 13.63 -0.23 7.10
C ILE A 244 14.09 -1.42 7.93
N VAL A 245 13.16 -1.98 8.70
CA VAL A 245 13.36 -3.21 9.48
C VAL A 245 12.40 -4.28 8.96
N TYR A 246 12.86 -5.53 8.91
CA TYR A 246 12.02 -6.66 8.56
C TYR A 246 12.19 -7.77 9.59
N VAL A 247 11.11 -8.48 9.88
CA VAL A 247 11.12 -9.66 10.74
C VAL A 247 11.60 -10.85 9.89
N ARG A 248 12.78 -11.39 10.23
CA ARG A 248 13.36 -12.54 9.50
C ARG A 248 12.74 -13.86 9.95
N ASP A 249 12.68 -14.07 11.26
CA ASP A 249 12.18 -15.28 11.89
C ASP A 249 11.14 -14.86 12.94
N TYR A 250 9.96 -15.47 12.86
CA TYR A 250 8.89 -15.33 13.85
C TYR A 250 8.32 -16.73 14.14
N GLY A 251 7.72 -16.90 15.31
CA GLY A 251 7.10 -18.17 15.71
C GLY A 251 5.95 -18.59 14.80
N MET A 252 5.33 -19.74 15.08
CA MET A 252 4.12 -20.16 14.34
C MET A 252 2.96 -19.17 14.52
N GLU A 253 2.97 -18.46 15.64
CA GLU A 253 2.00 -17.42 15.98
C GLU A 253 2.73 -16.11 16.25
N LEU A 254 2.20 -15.03 15.68
CA LEU A 254 2.51 -13.68 16.11
C LEU A 254 1.41 -13.26 17.07
N GLY A 255 1.77 -13.03 18.33
CA GLY A 255 0.82 -12.49 19.30
C GLY A 255 0.27 -11.15 18.82
N ASP A 256 -1.01 -10.92 19.10
CA ASP A 256 -1.73 -9.65 18.90
C ASP A 256 -1.00 -8.44 19.52
N LYS A 257 -0.20 -8.70 20.55
CA LYS A 257 0.63 -7.70 21.24
C LYS A 257 1.71 -7.08 20.37
N PHE A 258 2.32 -7.83 19.46
CA PHE A 258 3.50 -7.34 18.74
C PHE A 258 3.19 -6.09 17.88
N ILE A 259 2.13 -6.15 17.09
CA ILE A 259 1.72 -5.03 16.25
C ILE A 259 1.25 -3.86 17.11
N ARG A 260 0.52 -4.13 18.19
CA ARG A 260 0.06 -3.08 19.12
C ARG A 260 1.22 -2.35 19.77
N ASP A 261 2.22 -3.08 20.26
CA ASP A 261 3.36 -2.49 20.97
C ASP A 261 4.20 -1.62 20.00
N LEU A 262 4.27 -1.97 18.71
CA LEU A 262 4.85 -1.10 17.67
C LEU A 262 4.04 0.17 17.44
N MET A 263 2.70 0.06 17.43
CA MET A 263 1.79 1.18 17.24
C MET A 263 1.73 2.14 18.45
N GLN A 264 2.05 1.65 19.65
CA GLN A 264 2.13 2.45 20.88
C GLN A 264 3.48 3.15 21.07
N SER A 265 4.41 3.02 20.11
CA SER A 265 5.68 3.74 20.17
C SER A 265 5.48 5.23 19.91
N ASP A 266 6.33 6.08 20.49
CA ASP A 266 6.37 7.52 20.25
C ASP A 266 6.99 7.89 18.88
N LEU A 267 7.01 6.95 17.94
CA LEU A 267 7.61 7.08 16.61
C LEU A 267 6.55 6.92 15.52
N GLU A 268 6.75 7.61 14.41
CA GLU A 268 6.00 7.29 13.19
C GLU A 268 6.47 5.94 12.66
N VAL A 269 5.53 5.01 12.50
CA VAL A 269 5.82 3.63 12.08
C VAL A 269 4.90 3.25 10.94
N MET A 270 5.49 2.74 9.86
CA MET A 270 4.76 2.10 8.78
C MET A 270 5.01 0.59 8.83
N ILE A 271 3.97 -0.17 9.11
CA ILE A 271 4.00 -1.63 9.11
C ILE A 271 3.38 -2.11 7.81
N SER A 272 4.09 -2.96 7.06
CA SER A 272 3.53 -3.60 5.87
C SER A 272 3.64 -5.12 5.95
N LEU A 273 2.49 -5.78 5.90
CA LEU A 273 2.34 -7.23 5.90
C LEU A 273 1.90 -7.68 4.52
N HIS A 274 2.69 -8.55 3.91
CA HIS A 274 2.42 -9.11 2.59
C HIS A 274 2.04 -10.57 2.69
N ALA A 275 0.93 -10.95 2.06
CA ALA A 275 0.54 -12.34 1.90
C ALA A 275 0.36 -12.67 0.42
N LYS A 276 0.79 -13.87 0.03
CA LYS A 276 0.56 -14.43 -1.30
C LYS A 276 0.03 -15.83 -1.12
N GLY A 277 -1.07 -16.15 -1.80
CA GLY A 277 -1.53 -17.52 -1.89
C GLY A 277 -0.43 -18.39 -2.49
N SER A 278 -0.20 -19.56 -1.90
CA SER A 278 0.69 -20.59 -2.46
C SER A 278 -0.11 -21.79 -2.91
N THR A 279 0.37 -22.45 -3.97
CA THR A 279 -0.28 -23.68 -4.44
C THR A 279 -0.24 -24.75 -3.34
N LYS A 280 -1.24 -25.64 -3.28
CA LYS A 280 -1.29 -26.72 -2.27
C LYS A 280 0.00 -27.54 -2.19
N SER A 281 0.67 -27.75 -3.33
CA SER A 281 1.95 -28.46 -3.41
C SER A 281 3.12 -27.70 -2.75
N GLU A 282 3.22 -26.40 -3.03
CA GLU A 282 4.23 -25.53 -2.42
C GLU A 282 3.99 -25.35 -0.91
N THR A 283 2.73 -25.18 -0.50
CA THR A 283 2.33 -25.07 0.91
C THR A 283 2.70 -26.34 1.67
N MET A 284 2.36 -27.53 1.15
CA MET A 284 2.70 -28.80 1.80
C MET A 284 4.20 -29.02 1.90
N THR A 285 4.97 -28.59 0.90
CA THR A 285 6.44 -28.68 0.94
C THR A 285 7.01 -27.76 2.02
N LYS A 286 6.59 -26.48 2.06
CA LYS A 286 7.02 -25.51 3.09
C LYS A 286 6.63 -25.95 4.50
N LEU A 287 5.41 -26.45 4.69
CA LEU A 287 4.93 -26.97 5.97
C LEU A 287 5.73 -28.21 6.40
N ARG A 288 6.02 -29.14 5.49
CA ARG A 288 6.87 -30.31 5.79
C ARG A 288 8.27 -29.89 6.17
N THR A 289 8.92 -29.01 5.40
CA THR A 289 10.25 -28.50 5.71
C THR A 289 10.30 -27.79 7.06
N LYS A 290 9.31 -26.94 7.37
CA LYS A 290 9.22 -26.27 8.68
C LYS A 290 8.96 -27.26 9.81
N LYS A 291 8.06 -28.23 9.63
CA LYS A 291 7.80 -29.27 10.64
C LYS A 291 9.06 -30.08 10.94
N THR A 292 9.81 -30.48 9.91
CA THR A 292 11.10 -31.18 10.08
C THR A 292 12.14 -30.31 10.80
N LEU A 293 12.18 -29.00 10.52
CA LEU A 293 13.05 -28.06 11.24
C LEU A 293 12.67 -27.89 12.72
N MET A 294 11.39 -27.97 13.06
CA MET A 294 10.92 -27.91 14.45
C MET A 294 11.13 -29.22 15.20
N GLU A 295 10.98 -30.37 14.54
CA GLU A 295 11.26 -31.69 15.13
C GLU A 295 12.76 -31.98 15.30
N SER A 296 13.63 -31.13 14.72
CA SER A 296 15.10 -31.22 14.84
C SER A 296 15.71 -30.20 15.81
N GLN A 297 14.89 -29.42 16.51
CA GLN A 297 15.27 -28.59 17.66
C GLN A 297 14.78 -29.23 18.96
#